data_AF-A0A4Q5QP44-F1
#
_entry.id   AF-A0A4Q5QP44-F1
#
_cell.length_a   1.000
_cell.length_b   1.000
_cell.length_c   1.000
_cell.angle_alpha   90.00
_cell.angle_beta   90.00
_cell.angle_gamma   90.00
#
_symmetry.space_group_name_H-M   'P 1'
#
loop_
_entity.id
_entity.type
_entity.pdbx_description
1 polymer ?
#
loop_
_entity_poly.entity_id
_entity_poly.type
_entity_poly.pdbx_seq_one_letter_code
_entity_poly.pdbx_strand_id
1 'polypeptide(L)' 'MELTMPDDTSLSPLRRTLCSHANAIRVARWMRRDGIDAAIVATDDPLQPWRVIEATAANHQDTRACA' A
#
# COMPACT_ATOMS: atom_id res chain seq x y z
N MET A 1 22.90 -15.19 24.78
CA MET A 1 22.44 -13.82 24.49
C MET A 1 21.45 -13.93 23.35
N GLU A 2 20.19 -14.21 23.68
CA GLU A 2 19.11 -14.20 22.69
C GLU A 2 18.80 -12.75 22.36
N LEU A 3 19.04 -12.38 21.11
CA LEU A 3 18.53 -11.15 20.54
C LEU A 3 17.02 -11.32 20.43
N THR A 4 16.29 -10.86 21.45
CA THR A 4 14.86 -10.55 21.30
C THR A 4 14.75 -9.51 20.19
N MET A 5 14.54 -9.96 18.97
CA MET A 5 13.96 -9.14 17.91
C MET A 5 12.69 -8.56 18.53
N PRO A 6 12.51 -7.23 18.58
CA PRO A 6 11.27 -6.68 19.09
C PRO A 6 10.16 -7.23 18.21
N ASP A 7 9.40 -8.15 18.80
CA ASP A 7 8.10 -8.58 18.31
C ASP A 7 7.36 -7.32 17.86
N ASP A 8 6.80 -7.38 16.66
CA ASP A 8 5.70 -6.53 16.25
C ASP A 8 5.86 -5.05 16.60
N THR A 9 6.38 -4.26 15.65
CA THR A 9 5.99 -2.84 15.62
C THR A 9 4.50 -2.80 15.27
N SER A 10 3.64 -3.12 16.24
CA SER A 10 2.21 -3.10 16.08
C SER A 10 1.89 -1.68 15.64
N LEU A 11 1.49 -1.53 14.38
CA LEU A 11 1.27 -0.23 13.76
C LEU A 11 0.44 0.61 14.72
N SER A 12 0.79 1.88 14.91
CA SER A 12 -0.02 2.77 15.72
C SER A 12 -1.47 2.75 15.21
N PRO A 13 -2.49 3.00 16.07
CA PRO A 13 -3.89 2.95 15.64
C PRO A 13 -4.17 3.80 14.39
N LEU A 14 -3.49 4.95 14.27
CA LEU A 14 -3.55 5.80 13.10
C LEU A 14 -2.93 5.13 11.86
N ARG A 15 -1.73 4.54 11.97
CA ARG A 15 -1.11 3.82 10.84
C ARG A 15 -1.94 2.62 10.41
N ARG A 16 -2.54 1.86 11.33
CA ARG A 16 -3.47 0.77 10.96
C ARG A 16 -4.63 1.28 10.12
N THR A 17 -5.20 2.43 10.48
CA THR A 17 -6.29 3.04 9.73
C THR A 17 -5.83 3.48 8.35
N LEU A 18 -4.72 4.23 8.26
CA LEU A 18 -4.19 4.78 7.01
C LEU A 18 -3.71 3.68 6.04
N CYS A 19 -3.07 2.64 6.56
CA CYS A 19 -2.55 1.53 5.76
C CYS A 19 -3.57 0.39 5.59
N SER A 20 -4.84 0.58 5.97
CA SER A 20 -5.88 -0.42 5.77
C SER A 20 -6.36 -0.47 4.31
N HIS A 21 -6.82 -1.65 3.88
CA HIS A 21 -7.48 -1.83 2.60
C HIS A 21 -8.72 -0.92 2.45
N ALA A 22 -9.49 -0.74 3.53
CA ALA A 22 -10.67 0.12 3.53
C ALA A 22 -10.31 1.60 3.25
N ASN A 23 -9.19 2.08 3.81
CA ASN A 23 -8.70 3.42 3.51
C ASN A 23 -8.19 3.52 2.05
N ALA A 24 -7.48 2.51 1.55
CA ALA A 24 -7.04 2.47 0.16
C ALA A 24 -8.23 2.55 -0.83
N ILE A 25 -9.33 1.83 -0.56
CA ILE A 25 -10.57 1.93 -1.34
C ILE A 25 -11.13 3.36 -1.33
N ARG A 26 -11.17 3.99 -0.14
CA ARG A 26 -11.66 5.37 -0.02
C ARG A 26 -10.83 6.31 -0.87
N VAL A 27 -9.50 6.26 -0.74
CA VAL A 27 -8.58 7.11 -1.51
C VAL A 27 -8.72 6.88 -3.02
N ALA A 28 -8.74 5.62 -3.47
CA ALA A 28 -8.92 5.30 -4.88
C ALA A 28 -10.25 5.82 -5.44
N ARG A 29 -11.34 5.78 -4.65
CA ARG A 29 -12.62 6.35 -5.06
C ARG A 29 -12.56 7.87 -5.23
N TRP A 30 -11.87 8.58 -4.33
CA TRP A 30 -11.67 10.02 -4.46
C TRP A 30 -10.84 10.36 -5.69
N MET A 31 -9.72 9.66 -5.90
CA MET A 31 -8.88 9.85 -7.10
C MET A 31 -9.67 9.64 -8.40
N ARG A 32 -10.46 8.57 -8.48
CA ARG A 32 -11.32 8.31 -9.66
C ARG A 32 -12.40 9.37 -9.86
N ARG A 33 -12.96 9.91 -8.77
CA ARG A 33 -13.91 11.03 -8.84
C ARG A 33 -13.27 12.29 -9.44
N ASP A 34 -11.99 12.49 -9.18
CA ASP A 34 -11.20 13.60 -9.72
C ASP A 34 -10.62 13.29 -11.12
N GLY A 35 -11.03 12.18 -11.75
CA GLY A 35 -10.63 11.80 -13.10
C GLY A 35 -9.27 11.08 -13.18
N ILE A 36 -8.66 10.73 -12.05
CA ILE A 36 -7.40 9.98 -12.00
C ILE A 36 -7.72 8.49 -11.98
N ASP A 37 -7.27 7.76 -12.99
CA ASP A 37 -7.42 6.30 -13.01
C ASP A 37 -6.51 5.68 -11.94
N ALA A 38 -7.10 5.10 -10.91
CA ALA A 38 -6.40 4.64 -9.71
C ALA A 38 -6.55 3.12 -9.52
N ALA A 39 -5.42 2.46 -9.27
CA ALA A 39 -5.33 1.05 -8.91
C ALA A 39 -4.94 0.87 -7.44
N ILE A 40 -5.43 -0.20 -6.80
CA ILE A 40 -5.03 -0.60 -5.45
C ILE A 40 -4.11 -1.81 -5.59
N VAL A 41 -2.93 -1.72 -5.01
CA VAL A 41 -1.89 -2.74 -5.09
C VAL A 41 -1.55 -3.22 -3.68
N ALA A 42 -1.51 -4.55 -3.51
CA ALA A 42 -0.95 -5.16 -2.31
C ALA A 42 0.59 -5.09 -2.39
N THR A 43 1.25 -4.79 -1.28
CA THR A 43 2.72 -4.72 -1.23
C THR A 43 3.27 -5.74 -0.24
N ASP A 44 4.55 -6.08 -0.40
CA ASP A 44 5.30 -6.93 0.54
C ASP A 44 5.82 -6.13 1.76
N ASP A 45 5.56 -4.81 1.84
CA ASP A 45 5.94 -3.98 2.98
C ASP A 45 4.90 -4.12 4.10
N PRO A 46 5.25 -4.71 5.26
CA PRO A 46 4.33 -4.88 6.39
C PRO A 46 3.85 -3.53 6.97
N LEU A 47 4.57 -2.44 6.72
CA LEU A 47 4.19 -1.10 7.15
C LEU A 47 3.29 -0.37 6.16
N GLN A 48 3.17 -0.87 4.93
CA GLN A 48 2.32 -0.31 3.87
C GLN A 48 1.70 -1.42 2.99
N PRO A 49 0.91 -2.34 3.56
CA PRO A 49 0.39 -3.50 2.82
C PRO A 49 -0.52 -3.13 1.64
N TRP A 50 -1.10 -1.92 1.64
CA TRP A 50 -1.94 -1.43 0.57
C TRP A 50 -1.46 -0.08 0.08
N ARG A 51 -1.28 0.05 -1.24
CA ARG A 51 -0.90 1.29 -1.90
C ARG A 51 -1.90 1.63 -3.00
N VAL A 52 -2.22 2.91 -3.12
CA VAL A 52 -3.00 3.43 -4.26
C VAL A 52 -2.03 4.10 -5.22
N ILE A 53 -2.07 3.70 -6.48
CA ILE A 53 -1.23 4.24 -7.55
C ILE A 53 -2.11 4.64 -8.73
N GLU A 54 -1.59 5.50 -9.60
CA GLU A 54 -2.22 5.76 -10.90
C GLU A 54 -2.04 4.53 -11.81
N ALA A 55 -3.11 4.05 -12.44
CA ALA A 55 -3.10 2.82 -13.22
C ALA A 55 -2.19 2.90 -14.46
N THR A 56 -2.01 4.10 -15.02
CA THR A 56 -1.02 4.37 -16.09
C THR A 56 0.41 4.11 -15.63
N ALA A 57 0.72 4.35 -14.34
CA ALA A 57 2.01 4.06 -13.72
C ALA A 57 2.16 2.57 -13.35
N ALA A 58 1.06 1.87 -13.05
CA ALA A 58 1.08 0.43 -12.77
C ALA A 58 1.63 -0.39 -13.95
N ASN A 59 1.20 -0.07 -15.17
CA ASN A 59 1.70 -0.73 -16.40
C ASN A 59 3.21 -0.53 -16.65
N HIS A 60 3.85 0.47 -16.02
CA HIS A 60 5.30 0.70 -16.14
C HIS A 60 6.13 -0.08 -15.12
N GLN A 61 5.54 -0.58 -14.04
CA GLN A 61 6.27 -1.25 -12.96
C GLN A 61 6.34 -2.78 -13.12
N ASP A 62 5.51 -3.38 -14.00
CA ASP A 62 5.51 -4.83 -14.28
C ASP A 62 6.59 -5.32 -15.26
N THR A 63 7.51 -4.46 -15.75
CA THR A 63 8.54 -4.86 -16.74
C THR A 63 9.97 -5.00 -16.20
N ARG A 64 10.20 -4.89 -14.89
CA ARG A 64 11.57 -4.98 -14.32
C ARG A 64 11.67 -5.75 -13.00
N ALA A 65 11.28 -7.03 -13.01
CA ALA A 65 11.69 -7.97 -11.98
C ALA A 65 11.71 -9.41 -12.52
N CYS A 66 12.73 -9.72 -13.32
CA CYS A 66 13.31 -11.06 -13.54
C CYS A 66 14.54 -10.89 -14.44
N ALA A 67 15.73 -10.92 -13.84
CA ALA A 67 17.01 -11.11 -14.52
C ALA A 67 17.76 -12.21 -13.78
#